data_AF-W7UMF8-F1
#
_entry.id   AF-W7UMF8-F1
#
_cell.length_a   1.000
_cell.length_b   1.000
_cell.length_c   1.000
_cell.angle_alpha   90.00
_cell.angle_beta   90.00
_cell.angle_gamma   90.00
#
_symmetry.space_group_name_H-M   'P 1'
#
loop_
_entity.id
_entity.type
_entity.pdbx_description
1 polymer ?
#
loop_
_entity_poly.entity_id
_entity_poly.type
_entity_poly.pdbx_seq_one_letter_code
_entity_poly.pdbx_strand_id
1 'polypeptide(L)'
;MKKSRKKLKGMTLIEMIISIAIFAMMGSLLVLVGMHIDSANKASNSLRNKIVEESPYAANHVTKYNDSTNTLKDISTANLAITVEQDDIPGVFENEEYIDPNDPSKGTHKVQYNLNTKVDMTAKKYQTRDVLLDGKTPTQKNEILNGANSNLNLEFFEIDDLP
;
A
#
# COMPACT_ATOMS: atom_id res chain seq x y z
N MET A 1 74.05 -18.37 0.67
CA MET A 1 72.60 -18.13 0.45
C MET A 1 72.40 -17.47 -0.91
N LYS A 2 71.81 -18.18 -1.88
CA LYS A 2 71.63 -17.67 -3.25
C LYS A 2 70.33 -16.86 -3.31
N LYS A 3 70.41 -15.52 -3.30
CA LYS A 3 69.24 -14.63 -3.44
C LYS A 3 68.75 -14.66 -4.89
N SER A 4 67.65 -15.36 -5.17
CA SER A 4 67.01 -15.32 -6.49
C SER A 4 66.33 -13.96 -6.69
N ARG A 5 66.88 -13.11 -7.58
CA ARG A 5 66.18 -11.90 -8.01
C ARG A 5 65.05 -12.33 -8.94
N LYS A 6 63.82 -12.44 -8.41
CA LYS A 6 62.62 -12.73 -9.18
C LYS A 6 62.41 -11.56 -10.14
N LYS A 7 62.76 -11.71 -11.42
CA LYS A 7 62.47 -10.70 -12.44
C LYS A 7 60.95 -10.61 -12.56
N LEU A 8 60.39 -9.50 -12.07
CA LEU A 8 59.02 -9.11 -12.39
C LEU A 8 58.97 -8.97 -13.92
N LYS A 9 58.35 -9.94 -14.58
CA LYS A 9 58.06 -9.85 -16.01
C LYS A 9 57.15 -8.64 -16.15
N GLY A 10 57.56 -7.66 -16.96
CA GLY A 10 56.78 -6.46 -17.21
C GLY A 10 55.35 -6.85 -17.56
N MET A 11 54.40 -6.17 -16.92
CA MET A 11 52.97 -6.43 -17.11
C MET A 11 52.65 -6.35 -18.60
N THR A 12 52.09 -7.41 -19.15
CA THR A 12 51.84 -7.46 -20.60
C THR A 12 50.69 -6.52 -20.95
N LEU A 13 50.75 -5.90 -22.13
CA LEU A 13 49.71 -4.95 -22.59
C LEU A 13 48.30 -5.57 -22.54
N ILE A 14 48.20 -6.87 -22.82
CA ILE A 14 46.95 -7.63 -22.79
C ILE A 14 46.36 -7.71 -21.37
N GLU A 15 47.20 -7.93 -20.35
CA GLU A 15 46.76 -7.99 -18.94
C GLU A 15 46.24 -6.63 -18.45
N MET A 16 46.84 -5.53 -18.94
CA MET A 16 46.38 -4.17 -18.64
C MET A 16 45.02 -3.88 -19.27
N ILE A 17 44.81 -4.26 -20.53
CA ILE A 17 43.52 -4.09 -21.23
C ILE A 17 42.42 -4.90 -20.55
N ILE A 18 42.70 -6.17 -20.19
CA ILE A 18 41.74 -7.03 -19.50
C ILE A 18 41.37 -6.45 -18.12
N SER A 19 42.36 -5.94 -17.38
CA SER A 19 42.12 -5.34 -16.05
C SER A 19 41.23 -4.08 -16.14
N ILE A 20 41.44 -3.23 -17.14
CA ILE A 20 40.62 -2.04 -17.37
C ILE A 20 39.18 -2.43 -17.74
N ALA A 21 39.01 -3.47 -18.58
CA ALA A 21 37.69 -3.96 -18.95
C ALA A 21 36.90 -4.50 -17.74
N ILE A 22 37.54 -5.29 -16.87
CA ILE A 22 36.92 -5.80 -15.65
C ILE A 22 36.57 -4.66 -14.70
N PHE A 23 37.46 -3.67 -14.56
CA PHE A 23 37.21 -2.50 -13.72
C PHE A 23 36.02 -1.67 -14.24
N ALA A 24 35.91 -1.47 -15.55
CA ALA A 24 34.78 -0.78 -16.16
C ALA A 24 33.46 -1.54 -15.95
N MET A 25 33.46 -2.87 -16.09
CA MET A 25 32.27 -3.69 -15.83
C MET A 25 31.84 -3.61 -14.37
N MET A 26 32.76 -3.73 -13.40
CA MET A 26 32.42 -3.59 -11.98
C MET A 26 31.92 -2.18 -11.63
N GLY A 27 32.54 -1.14 -12.21
CA GLY A 27 32.09 0.24 -12.03
C GLY A 27 30.66 0.44 -12.53
N SER A 28 30.32 -0.11 -13.69
CA SER A 28 28.97 0.00 -14.26
C SER A 28 27.91 -0.71 -13.40
N LEU A 29 28.22 -1.90 -12.87
CA LEU A 29 27.33 -2.65 -11.98
C LEU A 29 27.03 -1.89 -10.68
N LEU A 30 28.06 -1.27 -10.07
CA LEU A 30 27.88 -0.45 -8.87
C LEU A 30 26.96 0.75 -9.12
N VAL A 31 27.08 1.41 -10.27
CA VAL A 31 26.19 2.51 -10.65
C VAL A 31 24.76 2.02 -10.84
N LEU A 32 24.55 0.90 -11.54
CA LEU A 32 23.22 0.32 -11.76
C LEU A 32 22.53 -0.05 -10.44
N VAL A 33 23.26 -0.70 -9.52
CA VAL A 33 22.72 -1.02 -8.19
C VAL A 33 22.40 0.25 -7.41
N GLY A 34 23.28 1.26 -7.45
CA GLY A 34 23.03 2.56 -6.84
C GLY A 34 21.76 3.23 -7.37
N MET A 35 21.52 3.18 -8.68
CA MET A 35 20.31 3.71 -9.31
C MET A 35 19.05 2.95 -8.90
N HIS A 36 19.11 1.62 -8.80
CA HIS A 36 17.98 0.82 -8.32
C HIS A 36 17.64 1.09 -6.86
N ILE A 37 18.65 1.21 -5.98
CA ILE A 37 18.44 1.53 -4.57
C ILE A 37 17.84 2.94 -4.43
N ASP A 38 18.35 3.93 -5.18
CA ASP A 38 17.82 5.30 -5.15
C ASP A 38 16.35 5.35 -5.62
N SER A 39 16.02 4.65 -6.72
CA SER A 39 14.64 4.55 -7.20
C SER A 39 13.72 3.87 -6.19
N ALA A 40 14.16 2.78 -5.56
CA ALA A 40 13.38 2.07 -4.55
C ALA A 40 13.16 2.93 -3.30
N ASN A 41 14.20 3.63 -2.83
CA ASN A 41 14.11 4.54 -1.68
C ASN A 41 13.17 5.71 -1.95
N LYS A 42 13.23 6.31 -3.15
CA LYS A 42 12.29 7.37 -3.56
C LYS A 42 10.84 6.88 -3.55
N ALA A 43 10.58 5.69 -4.10
CA ALA A 43 9.26 5.08 -4.08
C ALA A 43 8.76 4.81 -2.65
N SER A 44 9.62 4.27 -1.78
CA SER A 44 9.27 3.97 -0.38
C SER A 44 9.00 5.23 0.44
N ASN A 45 9.81 6.28 0.27
CA ASN A 45 9.60 7.55 0.97
C ASN A 45 8.30 8.23 0.52
N SER A 46 7.98 8.15 -0.78
CA SER A 46 6.71 8.67 -1.30
C SER A 46 5.50 7.93 -0.74
N LEU A 47 5.55 6.58 -0.73
CA LEU A 47 4.50 5.76 -0.11
C LEU A 47 4.31 6.13 1.36
N ARG A 48 5.40 6.26 2.11
CA ARG A 48 5.37 6.67 3.51
C ARG A 48 4.71 8.03 3.69
N ASN A 49 5.06 9.03 2.87
CA ASN A 49 4.47 10.36 2.98
C ASN A 49 2.97 10.35 2.67
N LYS A 50 2.54 9.63 1.62
CA LYS A 50 1.12 9.45 1.30
C LYS A 50 0.35 8.77 2.44
N ILE A 51 0.91 7.70 3.02
CA ILE A 51 0.31 7.03 4.19
C ILE A 51 0.18 8.02 5.35
N VAL A 52 1.25 8.75 5.69
CA VAL A 52 1.22 9.71 6.81
C VAL A 52 0.18 10.81 6.60
N GLU A 53 -0.03 11.27 5.36
CA GLU A 53 -1.02 12.31 5.04
C GLU A 53 -2.45 11.76 4.93
N GLU A 54 -2.65 10.60 4.29
CA GLU A 54 -3.97 10.04 3.99
C GLU A 54 -4.54 9.18 5.15
N SER A 55 -3.68 8.50 5.92
CA SER A 55 -4.11 7.59 7.01
C SER A 55 -4.88 8.28 8.14
N PRO A 56 -4.56 9.52 8.59
CA PRO A 56 -5.36 10.18 9.62
C PRO A 56 -6.81 10.42 9.20
N TYR A 57 -7.06 10.75 7.93
CA TYR A 57 -8.42 10.93 7.40
C TYR A 57 -9.17 9.61 7.30
N ALA A 58 -8.47 8.54 6.91
CA ALA A 58 -9.05 7.21 6.86
C ALA A 58 -9.36 6.66 8.25
N ALA A 59 -8.42 6.75 9.20
CA ALA A 59 -8.56 6.23 10.56
C ALA A 59 -9.65 6.95 11.37
N ASN A 60 -9.89 8.23 11.08
CA ASN A 60 -10.95 9.01 11.72
C ASN A 60 -12.31 8.91 11.01
N HIS A 61 -12.47 8.01 10.02
CA HIS A 61 -13.71 7.85 9.25
C HIS A 61 -14.25 9.20 8.74
N VAL A 62 -13.35 10.07 8.26
CA VAL A 62 -13.74 11.39 7.79
C VAL A 62 -14.53 11.22 6.51
N THR A 63 -15.86 11.32 6.59
CA THR A 63 -16.79 11.23 5.44
C THR A 63 -17.12 12.61 4.86
N LYS A 64 -16.77 13.68 5.58
CA LYS A 64 -17.04 15.07 5.22
C LYS A 64 -15.82 15.94 5.44
N TYR A 65 -15.60 16.90 4.57
CA TYR A 65 -14.50 17.86 4.67
C TYR A 65 -14.99 19.27 4.36
N ASN A 66 -14.35 20.28 4.94
CA ASN A 66 -14.58 21.66 4.52
C ASN A 66 -13.79 21.90 3.25
N ASP A 67 -14.49 22.30 2.20
CA ASP A 67 -13.84 22.71 0.96
C ASP A 67 -13.14 24.08 1.13
N SER A 68 -12.47 24.51 0.08
CA SER A 68 -11.74 25.79 0.00
C SER A 68 -12.60 27.03 0.17
N THR A 69 -13.93 26.88 0.09
CA THR A 69 -14.91 27.93 0.38
C THR A 69 -15.47 27.83 1.80
N ASN A 70 -14.89 26.94 2.61
CA ASN A 70 -15.31 26.60 3.97
C ASN A 70 -16.74 26.00 4.03
N THR A 71 -17.15 25.34 2.95
CA THR A 71 -18.44 24.64 2.85
C THR A 71 -18.21 23.16 3.14
N LEU A 72 -19.09 22.58 3.97
CA LEU A 72 -19.00 21.18 4.33
C LEU A 72 -19.46 20.32 3.14
N LYS A 73 -18.59 19.43 2.65
CA LYS A 73 -18.83 18.58 1.49
C LYS A 73 -18.55 17.11 1.81
N ASP A 74 -19.37 16.23 1.29
CA ASP A 74 -19.17 14.78 1.42
C ASP A 74 -18.05 14.29 0.48
N ILE A 75 -17.25 13.33 0.92
CA ILE A 75 -16.28 12.64 0.06
C ILE A 75 -17.04 11.81 -0.97
N SER A 76 -16.55 11.78 -2.21
CA SER A 76 -17.15 10.94 -3.26
C SER A 76 -17.03 9.47 -2.87
N THR A 77 -18.18 8.78 -2.79
CA THR A 77 -18.24 7.35 -2.47
C THR A 77 -18.75 6.54 -3.66
N ALA A 78 -18.34 5.28 -3.73
CA ALA A 78 -18.85 4.29 -4.66
C ALA A 78 -19.21 3.00 -3.90
N ASN A 79 -20.34 2.39 -4.23
CA ASN A 79 -20.75 1.14 -3.58
C ASN A 79 -19.95 -0.04 -4.14
N LEU A 80 -19.51 -0.91 -3.24
CA LEU A 80 -18.80 -2.15 -3.53
C LEU A 80 -19.55 -3.31 -2.86
N ALA A 81 -19.84 -4.36 -3.61
CA ALA A 81 -20.37 -5.60 -3.06
C ALA A 81 -19.20 -6.51 -2.64
N ILE A 82 -19.22 -7.00 -1.40
CA ILE A 82 -18.25 -7.94 -0.85
C ILE A 82 -18.99 -9.22 -0.47
N THR A 83 -18.61 -10.34 -1.06
CA THR A 83 -19.11 -11.66 -0.68
C THR A 83 -18.02 -12.39 0.08
N VAL A 84 -18.29 -12.75 1.34
CA VAL A 84 -17.42 -13.61 2.14
C VAL A 84 -18.00 -15.02 2.12
N GLU A 85 -17.22 -15.99 1.66
CA GLU A 85 -17.59 -17.40 1.61
C GLU A 85 -16.72 -18.18 2.60
N GLN A 86 -17.36 -18.98 3.45
CA GLN A 86 -16.66 -19.88 4.34
C GLN A 86 -16.15 -21.10 3.55
N ASP A 87 -14.82 -21.18 3.38
CA ASP A 87 -14.14 -22.23 2.61
C ASP A 87 -13.83 -23.50 3.46
N ASP A 88 -13.87 -23.41 4.79
CA ASP A 88 -13.47 -24.52 5.68
C ASP A 88 -14.62 -25.21 6.44
N ILE A 89 -14.36 -26.50 6.71
CA ILE A 89 -15.15 -27.54 7.39
C ILE A 89 -16.31 -27.00 8.26
N PRO A 90 -17.55 -27.54 8.11
CA PRO A 90 -18.68 -27.11 8.94
C PRO A 90 -18.35 -27.29 10.42
N GLY A 91 -18.51 -26.21 11.19
CA GLY A 91 -18.23 -26.16 12.62
C GLY A 91 -19.27 -25.30 13.32
N VAL A 92 -19.64 -25.69 14.55
CA VAL A 92 -20.47 -24.87 15.42
C VAL A 92 -19.54 -23.91 16.16
N PHE A 93 -19.60 -22.62 15.82
CA PHE A 93 -18.91 -21.57 16.55
C PHE A 93 -19.90 -20.96 17.54
N GLU A 94 -19.65 -21.09 18.83
CA GLU A 94 -20.46 -20.46 19.88
C GLU A 94 -20.04 -18.99 19.99
N ASN A 95 -20.81 -18.07 19.40
CA ASN A 95 -20.74 -16.66 19.79
C ASN A 95 -21.52 -16.47 21.10
N GLU A 96 -21.08 -15.50 21.91
CA GLU A 96 -21.77 -15.09 23.14
C GLU A 96 -23.24 -14.77 22.86
N GLU A 97 -24.06 -14.98 23.88
CA GLU A 97 -25.51 -14.92 23.79
C GLU A 97 -26.00 -13.57 23.22
N TYR A 98 -26.60 -13.57 22.02
CA TYR A 98 -27.29 -12.38 21.51
C TYR A 98 -28.80 -12.55 21.63
N ILE A 99 -29.46 -11.48 22.07
CA ILE A 99 -30.92 -11.37 22.12
C ILE A 99 -31.40 -11.04 20.70
N ASP A 100 -32.30 -11.85 20.14
CA ASP A 100 -32.89 -11.57 18.82
C ASP A 100 -33.58 -10.19 18.84
N PRO A 101 -33.15 -9.23 18.00
CA PRO A 101 -33.74 -7.89 17.94
C PRO A 101 -35.24 -7.90 17.60
N ASN A 102 -35.71 -8.95 16.91
CA ASN A 102 -37.09 -9.08 16.46
C ASN A 102 -37.95 -9.91 17.42
N ASP A 103 -37.35 -10.68 18.33
CA ASP A 103 -38.07 -11.44 19.35
C ASP A 103 -37.23 -11.65 20.64
N PRO A 104 -37.18 -10.64 21.53
CA PRO A 104 -36.37 -10.68 22.75
C PRO A 104 -36.80 -11.74 23.76
N SER A 105 -37.94 -12.39 23.55
CA SER A 105 -38.52 -13.37 24.48
C SER A 105 -37.95 -14.79 24.30
N LYS A 106 -37.22 -15.04 23.20
CA LYS A 106 -36.72 -16.37 22.83
C LYS A 106 -35.37 -16.76 23.42
N GLY A 107 -34.78 -15.89 24.24
CA GLY A 107 -33.49 -16.14 24.88
C GLY A 107 -32.34 -16.24 23.89
N THR A 108 -31.26 -16.87 24.32
CA THR A 108 -29.99 -17.00 23.59
C THR A 108 -30.09 -17.79 22.30
N HIS A 109 -29.70 -17.20 21.17
CA HIS A 109 -29.58 -17.90 19.89
C HIS A 109 -28.16 -18.39 19.63
N LYS A 110 -28.00 -19.67 19.26
CA LYS A 110 -26.73 -20.22 18.74
C LYS A 110 -26.68 -20.04 17.22
N VAL A 111 -25.62 -19.42 16.69
CA VAL A 111 -25.42 -19.32 15.24
C VAL A 111 -24.72 -20.58 14.75
N GLN A 112 -25.35 -21.29 13.82
CA GLN A 112 -24.73 -22.42 13.14
C GLN A 112 -24.36 -22.00 11.72
N TYR A 113 -23.07 -22.03 11.40
CA TYR A 113 -22.58 -21.79 10.04
C TYR A 113 -22.37 -23.14 9.34
N ASN A 114 -22.92 -23.27 8.13
CA ASN A 114 -22.77 -24.46 7.29
C ASN A 114 -21.63 -24.27 6.27
N LEU A 115 -21.13 -25.37 5.71
CA LEU A 115 -20.20 -25.32 4.57
C LEU A 115 -20.83 -24.52 3.42
N ASN A 116 -20.07 -23.62 2.79
CA ASN A 116 -20.54 -22.69 1.76
C ASN A 116 -21.53 -21.63 2.25
N THR A 117 -21.56 -21.32 3.54
CA THR A 117 -22.30 -20.13 4.01
C THR A 117 -21.65 -18.89 3.39
N LYS A 118 -22.48 -18.05 2.77
CA LYS A 118 -22.07 -16.78 2.17
C LYS A 118 -22.69 -15.64 2.94
N VAL A 119 -21.90 -14.62 3.19
CA VAL A 119 -22.36 -13.33 3.72
C VAL A 119 -22.08 -12.29 2.64
N ASP A 120 -23.15 -11.71 2.12
CA ASP A 120 -23.07 -10.58 1.20
C ASP A 120 -23.14 -9.28 2.00
N MET A 121 -22.15 -8.42 1.82
CA MET A 121 -22.03 -7.13 2.49
C MET A 121 -21.95 -6.03 1.44
N THR A 122 -22.52 -4.88 1.76
CA THR A 122 -22.29 -3.65 0.99
C THR A 122 -21.24 -2.82 1.70
N ALA A 123 -20.23 -2.36 0.97
CA ALA A 123 -19.23 -1.45 1.46
C ALA A 123 -19.24 -0.15 0.65
N LYS A 124 -19.01 0.97 1.32
CA LYS A 124 -18.76 2.26 0.69
C LYS A 124 -17.27 2.44 0.50
N LYS A 125 -16.85 2.47 -0.76
CA LYS A 125 -15.49 2.82 -1.15
C LYS A 125 -15.35 4.34 -1.24
N TYR A 126 -14.30 4.90 -0.64
CA TYR A 126 -13.98 6.32 -0.71
C TYR A 126 -12.48 6.56 -0.84
N GLN A 127 -12.12 7.74 -1.32
CA GLN A 127 -10.75 8.17 -1.53
C GLN A 127 -10.47 9.45 -0.73
N THR A 128 -9.51 9.40 0.18
CA THR A 128 -9.12 10.57 1.00
C THR A 128 -8.32 11.59 0.20
N ARG A 129 -7.92 11.25 -1.03
CA ARG A 129 -7.27 12.14 -2.00
C ARG A 129 -8.07 13.42 -2.26
N ASP A 130 -9.39 13.33 -2.36
CA ASP A 130 -10.24 14.49 -2.66
C ASP A 130 -10.14 15.57 -1.58
N VAL A 131 -9.95 15.15 -0.32
CA VAL A 131 -9.71 16.03 0.83
C VAL A 131 -8.37 16.74 0.72
N LEU A 132 -7.31 16.03 0.29
CA LEU A 132 -5.95 16.58 0.17
C LEU A 132 -5.80 17.58 -0.98
N LEU A 133 -6.48 17.31 -2.10
CA LEU A 133 -6.42 18.13 -3.31
C LEU A 133 -7.33 19.36 -3.23
N ASP A 134 -8.28 19.41 -2.29
CA ASP A 134 -9.19 20.53 -2.18
C ASP A 134 -8.45 21.86 -1.86
N GLY A 135 -8.90 22.95 -2.48
CA GLY A 135 -8.28 24.28 -2.34
C GLY A 135 -6.86 24.45 -2.87
N LYS A 136 -6.25 23.39 -3.41
CA LYS A 136 -4.94 23.47 -4.03
C LYS A 136 -5.04 24.04 -5.44
N THR A 137 -4.06 24.88 -5.79
CA THR A 137 -3.89 25.36 -7.17
C THR A 137 -3.59 24.19 -8.12
N PRO A 138 -3.86 24.33 -9.44
CA PRO A 138 -3.52 23.28 -10.41
C PRO A 138 -2.05 22.84 -10.34
N THR A 139 -1.13 23.76 -10.07
CA THR A 139 0.30 23.47 -9.91
C THR A 139 0.56 22.61 -8.67
N GLN A 140 0.00 22.98 -7.52
CA GLN A 140 0.15 22.20 -6.28
C GLN A 140 -0.51 20.83 -6.37
N LYS A 141 -1.67 20.73 -7.03
CA LYS A 141 -2.32 19.45 -7.32
C LYS A 141 -1.40 18.56 -8.15
N ASN A 142 -0.80 19.12 -9.19
CA ASN A 142 0.15 18.39 -10.04
C ASN A 142 1.42 18.01 -9.28
N GLU A 143 1.92 18.82 -8.35
CA GLU A 143 3.07 18.44 -7.51
C GLU A 143 2.74 17.28 -6.57
N ILE A 144 1.56 17.30 -5.94
CA ILE A 144 1.07 16.20 -5.08
C ILE A 144 0.83 14.92 -5.89
N LEU A 145 0.31 15.05 -7.11
CA LEU A 145 0.05 13.92 -8.01
C LEU A 145 1.33 13.36 -8.66
N ASN A 146 2.32 14.22 -8.96
CA ASN A 146 3.53 13.84 -9.69
C ASN A 146 4.76 13.63 -8.79
N GLY A 147 4.66 13.89 -7.49
CA GLY A 147 5.78 13.84 -6.55
C GLY A 147 6.52 12.51 -6.47
N ALA A 148 5.86 11.38 -6.79
CA ALA A 148 6.48 10.09 -7.15
C ALA A 148 5.39 9.02 -7.34
N ASN A 149 5.46 8.26 -8.45
CA ASN A 149 4.51 7.22 -8.83
C ASN A 149 3.04 7.69 -8.82
N SER A 150 2.72 8.52 -9.83
CA SER A 150 1.39 9.08 -10.12
C SER A 150 0.22 8.10 -10.15
N ASN A 151 0.48 6.79 -10.11
CA ASN A 151 -0.53 5.74 -10.08
C ASN A 151 -0.89 5.21 -8.69
N LEU A 152 -0.22 5.63 -7.60
CA LEU A 152 -0.59 5.15 -6.27
C LEU A 152 -1.81 5.91 -5.74
N ASN A 153 -2.94 5.18 -5.64
CA ASN A 153 -4.21 5.64 -5.12
C ASN A 153 -4.60 4.79 -3.92
N LEU A 154 -4.62 5.37 -2.71
CA LEU A 154 -5.12 4.67 -1.55
C LEU A 154 -6.64 4.79 -1.55
N GLU A 155 -7.29 3.65 -1.46
CA GLU A 155 -8.74 3.53 -1.46
C GLU A 155 -9.14 2.83 -0.17
N PHE A 156 -10.14 3.38 0.50
CA PHE A 156 -10.65 2.84 1.74
C PHE A 156 -12.06 2.33 1.50
N PHE A 157 -12.44 1.28 2.21
CA PHE A 157 -13.78 0.73 2.17
C PHE A 157 -14.30 0.63 3.60
N GLU A 158 -15.50 1.15 3.80
CA GLU A 158 -16.24 1.04 5.05
C GLU A 158 -17.40 0.08 4.80
N ILE A 159 -17.48 -0.99 5.58
CA ILE A 159 -18.61 -1.91 5.53
C ILE A 159 -19.79 -1.16 6.14
N ASP A 160 -20.89 -1.00 5.39
CA ASP A 160 -22.13 -0.53 5.99
C ASP A 160 -22.55 -1.59 7.00
N ASP A 161 -22.73 -1.20 8.27
CA ASP A 161 -23.15 -2.11 9.34
C ASP A 161 -24.26 -3.03 8.81
N LEU A 162 -23.98 -4.33 8.84
CA LEU A 162 -24.97 -5.35 8.51
C LEU A 162 -26.17 -5.14 9.45
N PRO A 163 -27.41 -5.22 8.93
CA PRO A 163 -28.62 -5.04 9.73
C PRO A 163 -28.72 -6.05 10.88
#